data_AF-A0A958MPH0-F1
#
_entry.id   AF-A0A958MPH0-F1
#
_cell.length_a   1.000
_cell.length_b   1.000
_cell.length_c   1.000
_cell.angle_alpha   90.00
_cell.angle_beta   90.00
_cell.angle_gamma   90.00
#
_symmetry.space_group_name_H-M   'P 1'
#
loop_
_entity.id
_entity.type
_entity.pdbx_description
1 polymer ?
#
loop_
_entity_poly.entity_id
_entity_poly.type
_entity_poly.pdbx_seq_one_letter_code
_entity_poly.pdbx_strand_id
1 'polypeptide(L)'
;VLFISVCTSVNAQWKKNKANEDTKIWRYDLECEGIAKQGSKLVKVWSYSKNPKHAISRGMKNAVHGIIFKGYAGGGQGCTPFAALVSDPAMEEKYKAFFDSFFADGGAYLRYVSSATDGSVAPGDRLKISRREYKIGIVVNVLTDQLRKLLEKEGIIKSLDSGF
;
A
#
# COMPACT_ATOMS: atom_id res chain seq x y z
N VAL A 1 8.53 -49.46 -1.50
CA VAL A 1 9.02 -48.14 -2.00
C VAL A 1 7.80 -47.25 -2.20
N LEU A 2 7.55 -46.33 -1.26
CA LEU A 2 6.38 -45.45 -1.28
C LEU A 2 6.78 -44.13 -1.98
N PHE A 3 6.42 -43.97 -3.25
CA PHE A 3 6.61 -42.71 -3.97
C PHE A 3 5.51 -41.72 -3.57
N ILE A 4 5.83 -40.80 -2.65
CA ILE A 4 4.98 -39.65 -2.35
C ILE A 4 5.19 -38.62 -3.46
N SER A 5 4.26 -38.60 -4.41
CA SER A 5 4.20 -37.59 -5.48
C SER A 5 3.70 -36.26 -4.90
N VAL A 6 4.61 -35.33 -4.63
CA VAL A 6 4.27 -33.95 -4.23
C VAL A 6 4.02 -33.13 -5.49
N CYS A 7 2.78 -33.13 -5.98
CA CYS A 7 2.34 -32.23 -7.04
C CYS A 7 1.73 -30.94 -6.44
N THR A 8 2.55 -30.05 -5.89
CA THR A 8 2.08 -28.71 -5.48
C THR A 8 2.19 -27.70 -6.62
N SER A 9 1.11 -27.61 -7.39
CA SER A 9 0.56 -26.38 -8.00
C SER A 9 1.50 -25.31 -8.56
N VAL A 10 2.14 -25.60 -9.70
CA VAL A 10 2.83 -24.61 -10.56
C VAL A 10 1.92 -23.40 -10.91
N ASN A 11 0.60 -23.64 -11.02
CA ASN A 11 -0.41 -22.62 -11.33
C ASN A 11 -0.66 -21.60 -10.20
N ALA A 12 -0.42 -21.96 -8.93
CA ALA A 12 -0.62 -21.06 -7.79
C ALA A 12 0.53 -20.04 -7.70
N GLN A 13 1.76 -20.49 -7.92
CA GLN A 13 2.94 -19.63 -7.97
C GLN A 13 2.90 -18.67 -9.16
N TRP A 14 2.46 -19.12 -10.35
CA TRP A 14 2.35 -18.25 -11.53
C TRP A 14 1.31 -17.12 -11.38
N LYS A 15 0.12 -17.42 -10.82
CA LYS A 15 -0.90 -16.41 -10.54
C LYS A 15 -0.44 -15.39 -9.49
N LYS A 16 0.36 -15.82 -8.50
CA LYS A 16 1.00 -14.94 -7.53
C LYS A 16 2.01 -14.01 -8.22
N ASN A 17 2.86 -14.54 -9.11
CA ASN A 17 3.87 -13.78 -9.83
C ASN A 17 3.27 -12.70 -10.75
N LYS A 18 2.26 -13.03 -11.55
CA LYS A 18 1.60 -12.06 -12.46
C LYS A 18 0.90 -10.93 -11.70
N ALA A 19 0.36 -11.24 -10.54
CA ALA A 19 -0.34 -10.27 -9.72
C ALA A 19 0.61 -9.44 -8.83
N ASN A 20 1.86 -9.88 -8.67
CA ASN A 20 2.98 -9.09 -8.15
C ASN A 20 3.57 -8.18 -9.25
N GLU A 21 3.56 -8.61 -10.52
CA GLU A 21 3.90 -7.77 -11.68
C GLU A 21 2.95 -6.58 -11.84
N ASP A 22 1.64 -6.79 -11.68
CA ASP A 22 0.64 -5.71 -11.66
C ASP A 22 0.87 -4.72 -10.48
N THR A 23 1.66 -5.10 -9.46
CA THR A 23 2.07 -4.21 -8.35
C THR A 23 3.40 -3.47 -8.65
N LYS A 24 4.22 -3.96 -9.60
CA LYS A 24 5.45 -3.26 -10.03
C LYS A 24 5.15 -1.96 -10.77
N ILE A 25 3.96 -1.87 -11.38
CA ILE A 25 3.43 -0.61 -11.87
C ILE A 25 2.52 -0.11 -10.76
N TRP A 26 2.95 0.91 -10.01
CA TRP A 26 2.22 1.54 -8.90
C TRP A 26 0.89 2.20 -9.37
N ARG A 27 -0.03 1.39 -9.89
CA ARG A 27 -1.30 1.81 -10.47
C ARG A 27 -2.37 1.78 -9.39
N TYR A 28 -2.48 2.88 -8.66
CA TYR A 28 -3.52 3.09 -7.68
C TYR A 28 -3.88 4.58 -7.53
N ASP A 29 -5.10 4.81 -7.08
CA ASP A 29 -5.56 6.11 -6.61
C ASP A 29 -5.53 6.11 -5.07
N LEU A 30 -5.15 7.24 -4.48
CA LEU A 30 -5.09 7.43 -3.03
C LEU A 30 -5.96 8.63 -2.67
N GLU A 31 -6.97 8.38 -1.85
CA GLU A 31 -7.97 9.36 -1.43
C GLU A 31 -8.05 9.38 0.10
N CYS A 32 -8.39 10.53 0.66
CA CYS A 32 -8.68 10.63 2.08
C CYS A 32 -10.11 10.15 2.36
N GLU A 33 -10.29 9.33 3.39
CA GLU A 33 -11.60 8.77 3.78
C GLU A 33 -12.09 9.34 5.13
N GLY A 34 -11.46 10.40 5.64
CA GLY A 34 -11.86 11.12 6.85
C GLY A 34 -10.73 11.33 7.85
N ILE A 35 -11.11 11.68 9.07
CA ILE A 35 -10.18 11.99 10.16
C ILE A 35 -9.82 10.71 10.91
N ALA A 36 -8.52 10.41 11.00
CA ALA A 36 -7.97 9.34 11.83
C ALA A 36 -7.48 9.85 13.18
N LYS A 37 -7.07 8.93 14.05
CA LYS A 37 -6.33 9.26 15.28
C LYS A 37 -5.05 10.04 14.94
N GLN A 38 -4.61 10.89 15.88
CA GLN A 38 -3.37 11.64 15.74
C GLN A 38 -2.20 10.70 15.37
N GLY A 39 -1.38 11.16 14.43
CA GLY A 39 -0.25 10.41 13.89
C GLY A 39 -0.60 9.28 12.91
N SER A 40 -1.87 9.19 12.51
CA SER A 40 -2.33 8.30 11.45
C SER A 40 -3.16 9.03 10.41
N LYS A 41 -3.35 8.42 9.23
CA LYS A 41 -4.30 8.86 8.20
C LYS A 41 -5.23 7.72 7.79
N LEU A 42 -6.51 8.05 7.62
CA LEU A 42 -7.52 7.15 7.10
C LEU A 42 -7.65 7.41 5.60
N VAL A 43 -7.25 6.42 4.80
CA VAL A 43 -7.19 6.57 3.34
C VAL A 43 -7.94 5.45 2.66
N LYS A 44 -8.62 5.79 1.56
CA LYS A 44 -9.13 4.84 0.60
C LYS A 44 -8.14 4.70 -0.54
N VAL A 45 -7.75 3.46 -0.82
CA VAL A 45 -6.88 3.13 -1.93
C VAL A 45 -7.63 2.35 -2.97
N TRP A 46 -7.66 2.86 -4.19
CA TRP A 46 -8.23 2.15 -5.31
C TRP A 46 -7.16 1.37 -6.04
N SER A 47 -7.24 0.04 -5.98
CA SER A 47 -6.31 -0.86 -6.66
C SER A 47 -7.03 -1.67 -7.73
N TYR A 48 -6.34 -1.93 -8.85
CA TYR A 48 -6.87 -2.76 -9.93
C TYR A 48 -6.45 -4.20 -9.69
N SER A 49 -7.42 -5.13 -9.64
CA SER A 49 -7.15 -6.54 -9.37
C SER A 49 -8.06 -7.45 -10.20
N LYS A 50 -7.47 -8.54 -10.68
CA LYS A 50 -8.20 -9.66 -11.30
C LYS A 50 -8.90 -10.55 -10.25
N ASN A 51 -8.47 -10.46 -8.97
CA ASN A 51 -8.98 -11.29 -7.88
C ASN A 51 -9.17 -10.46 -6.59
N PRO A 52 -10.41 -10.30 -6.09
CA PRO A 52 -10.70 -9.53 -4.88
C PRO A 52 -10.04 -10.08 -3.62
N LYS A 53 -9.78 -11.39 -3.56
CA LYS A 53 -9.21 -12.06 -2.37
C LYS A 53 -7.85 -11.51 -1.94
N HIS A 54 -7.09 -10.90 -2.85
CA HIS A 54 -5.79 -10.29 -2.57
C HIS A 54 -5.81 -8.77 -2.68
N ALA A 55 -7.00 -8.17 -2.86
CA ALA A 55 -7.11 -6.73 -3.02
C ALA A 55 -6.64 -6.02 -1.75
N ILE A 56 -7.07 -6.48 -0.58
CA ILE A 56 -6.75 -5.87 0.72
C ILE A 56 -5.24 -5.81 0.95
N SER A 57 -4.54 -6.94 0.84
CA SER A 57 -3.09 -6.99 1.05
C SER A 57 -2.32 -6.09 0.08
N ARG A 58 -2.80 -5.97 -1.16
CA ARG A 58 -2.22 -5.05 -2.16
C ARG A 58 -2.53 -3.60 -1.86
N GLY A 59 -3.76 -3.26 -1.48
CA GLY A 59 -4.09 -1.88 -1.15
C GLY A 59 -3.42 -1.40 0.12
N MET A 60 -3.18 -2.28 1.10
CA MET A 60 -2.34 -1.94 2.25
C MET A 60 -0.91 -1.57 1.80
N LYS A 61 -0.32 -2.33 0.87
CA LYS A 61 0.99 -2.02 0.29
C LYS A 61 0.97 -0.68 -0.47
N ASN A 62 -0.02 -0.50 -1.33
CA ASN A 62 -0.24 0.71 -2.12
C ASN A 62 -0.54 1.95 -1.25
N ALA A 63 -1.23 1.78 -0.12
CA ALA A 63 -1.52 2.86 0.81
C ALA A 63 -0.24 3.40 1.45
N VAL A 64 0.60 2.49 1.96
CA VAL A 64 1.89 2.87 2.54
C VAL A 64 2.76 3.52 1.48
N HIS A 65 2.84 2.93 0.28
CA HIS A 65 3.57 3.54 -0.83
C HIS A 65 3.05 4.95 -1.18
N GLY A 66 1.73 5.11 -1.31
CA GLY A 66 1.13 6.38 -1.66
C GLY A 66 1.37 7.45 -0.60
N ILE A 67 1.32 7.10 0.69
CA ILE A 67 1.70 8.02 1.78
C ILE A 67 3.18 8.42 1.70
N ILE A 68 4.06 7.48 1.34
CA ILE A 68 5.50 7.75 1.26
C ILE A 68 5.82 8.63 0.05
N PHE A 69 5.29 8.34 -1.14
CA PHE A 69 5.80 8.92 -2.40
C PHE A 69 4.80 9.79 -3.18
N LYS A 70 3.50 9.74 -2.87
CA LYS A 70 2.46 10.44 -3.66
C LYS A 70 1.75 11.53 -2.86
N GLY A 71 1.45 11.25 -1.59
CA GLY A 71 0.50 12.03 -0.81
C GLY A 71 -0.92 11.97 -1.42
N TYR A 72 -1.79 12.83 -0.93
CA TYR A 72 -3.14 13.00 -1.47
C TYR A 72 -3.60 14.45 -1.33
N ALA A 73 -4.45 14.87 -2.25
CA ALA A 73 -5.12 16.16 -2.15
C ALA A 73 -6.14 16.14 -0.99
N GLY A 74 -6.35 17.30 -0.36
CA GLY A 74 -7.46 17.46 0.58
C GLY A 74 -8.81 17.18 -0.10
N GLY A 75 -9.86 17.02 0.69
CA GLY A 75 -11.16 16.66 0.14
C GLY A 75 -12.28 16.75 1.18
N GLY A 76 -13.45 16.21 0.80
CA GLY A 76 -14.60 16.10 1.69
C GLY A 76 -14.27 15.35 2.99
N GLN A 77 -15.19 15.37 3.96
CA GLN A 77 -15.04 14.69 5.27
C GLN A 77 -13.92 15.28 6.17
N GLY A 78 -13.60 16.57 6.02
CA GLY A 78 -12.66 17.28 6.92
C GLY A 78 -11.18 16.98 6.66
N CYS A 79 -10.86 16.39 5.51
CA CYS A 79 -9.51 16.02 5.14
C CYS A 79 -8.69 17.23 4.67
N THR A 80 -7.57 17.48 5.34
CA THR A 80 -6.53 18.38 4.83
C THR A 80 -5.62 17.67 3.83
N PRO A 81 -5.02 18.39 2.87
CA PRO A 81 -4.02 17.82 1.98
C PRO A 81 -2.86 17.23 2.78
N PHE A 82 -2.31 16.11 2.29
CA PHE A 82 -1.15 15.46 2.88
C PHE A 82 -0.07 15.32 1.81
N ALA A 83 1.06 16.00 2.01
CA ALA A 83 2.22 15.85 1.15
C ALA A 83 2.86 14.47 1.36
N ALA A 84 3.46 13.93 0.29
CA ALA A 84 4.29 12.74 0.37
C ALA A 84 5.37 12.91 1.47
N LEU A 85 5.66 11.84 2.22
CA LEU A 85 6.74 11.87 3.21
C LEU A 85 8.10 12.08 2.56
N VAL A 86 8.29 11.49 1.38
CA VAL A 86 9.45 11.63 0.52
C VAL A 86 9.11 12.63 -0.58
N SER A 87 9.77 13.79 -0.56
CA SER A 87 9.55 14.84 -1.56
C SER A 87 10.27 14.59 -2.88
N ASP A 88 11.38 13.86 -2.85
CA ASP A 88 12.20 13.57 -4.03
C ASP A 88 11.90 12.15 -4.54
N PRO A 89 11.28 11.98 -5.72
CA PRO A 89 10.96 10.67 -6.27
C PRO A 89 12.21 9.83 -6.58
N ALA A 90 13.40 10.44 -6.75
CA ALA A 90 14.65 9.70 -6.95
C ALA A 90 15.04 8.86 -5.72
N MET A 91 14.49 9.16 -4.54
CA MET A 91 14.81 8.44 -3.31
C MET A 91 14.28 7.00 -3.30
N GLU A 92 13.22 6.69 -4.05
CA GLU A 92 12.74 5.31 -4.20
C GLU A 92 13.82 4.44 -4.85
N GLU A 93 14.44 4.92 -5.93
CA GLU A 93 15.51 4.20 -6.64
C GLU A 93 16.84 4.25 -5.87
N LYS A 94 17.17 5.39 -5.25
CA LYS A 94 18.39 5.51 -4.44
C LYS A 94 18.41 4.54 -3.26
N TYR A 95 17.26 4.30 -2.62
CA TYR A 95 17.11 3.37 -1.50
C TYR A 95 16.38 2.10 -1.91
N LYS A 96 16.55 1.68 -3.18
CA LYS A 96 15.83 0.55 -3.76
C LYS A 96 15.92 -0.72 -2.93
N ALA A 97 17.10 -1.08 -2.43
CA ALA A 97 17.29 -2.29 -1.61
C ALA A 97 16.44 -2.26 -0.33
N PHE A 98 16.33 -1.08 0.30
CA PHE A 98 15.46 -0.90 1.45
C PHE A 98 13.99 -1.03 1.06
N PHE A 99 13.53 -0.32 0.02
CA PHE A 99 12.12 -0.34 -0.38
C PHE A 99 11.66 -1.70 -0.92
N ASP A 100 12.52 -2.41 -1.67
CA ASP A 100 12.26 -3.77 -2.14
C ASP A 100 12.02 -4.73 -0.96
N SER A 101 12.85 -4.65 0.09
CA SER A 101 12.70 -5.45 1.31
C SER A 101 11.50 -5.01 2.14
N PHE A 102 11.34 -3.70 2.31
CA PHE A 102 10.26 -3.09 3.09
C PHE A 102 8.88 -3.45 2.53
N PHE A 103 8.72 -3.46 1.20
CA PHE A 103 7.49 -3.79 0.48
C PHE A 103 7.40 -5.25 0.01
N ALA A 104 8.33 -6.12 0.41
CA ALA A 104 8.26 -7.54 0.12
C ALA A 104 6.96 -8.16 0.66
N ASP A 105 6.59 -9.35 0.16
CA ASP A 105 5.44 -10.08 0.71
C ASP A 105 5.69 -10.41 2.19
N GLY A 106 4.82 -9.93 3.08
CA GLY A 106 5.04 -10.05 4.53
C GLY A 106 6.06 -9.04 5.10
N GLY A 107 6.46 -8.05 4.30
CA GLY A 107 7.47 -7.06 4.65
C GLY A 107 7.07 -6.11 5.77
N ALA A 108 8.03 -5.31 6.21
CA ALA A 108 7.90 -4.42 7.37
C ALA A 108 6.81 -3.35 7.21
N TYR A 109 6.39 -3.03 5.98
CA TYR A 109 5.29 -2.09 5.71
C TYR A 109 3.99 -2.44 6.47
N LEU A 110 3.72 -3.73 6.70
CA LEU A 110 2.52 -4.21 7.41
C LEU A 110 2.43 -3.70 8.86
N ARG A 111 3.54 -3.28 9.47
CA ARG A 111 3.56 -2.70 10.82
C ARG A 111 2.94 -1.30 10.86
N TYR A 112 2.79 -0.67 9.69
CA TYR A 112 2.38 0.74 9.56
C TYR A 112 1.01 0.89 8.93
N VAL A 113 0.30 -0.20 8.66
CA VAL A 113 -1.01 -0.16 8.03
C VAL A 113 -1.93 -1.24 8.58
N SER A 114 -3.19 -0.88 8.80
CA SER A 114 -4.25 -1.82 9.19
C SER A 114 -5.50 -1.58 8.36
N SER A 115 -6.32 -2.63 8.18
CA SER A 115 -7.64 -2.45 7.57
C SER A 115 -8.54 -1.66 8.53
N ALA A 116 -9.24 -0.65 8.01
CA ALA A 116 -10.22 0.11 8.79
C ALA A 116 -11.60 -0.56 8.84
N THR A 117 -11.82 -1.56 7.98
CA THR A 117 -13.11 -2.24 7.76
C THR A 117 -13.04 -3.72 8.14
N ASP A 118 -12.06 -4.12 8.95
CA ASP A 118 -11.82 -5.52 9.34
C ASP A 118 -11.76 -6.49 8.15
N GLY A 119 -11.12 -6.04 7.06
CA GLY A 119 -11.01 -6.81 5.82
C GLY A 119 -12.28 -6.85 4.97
N SER A 120 -13.34 -6.13 5.35
CA SER A 120 -14.54 -5.99 4.53
C SER A 120 -14.34 -4.94 3.44
N VAL A 121 -14.89 -5.20 2.25
CA VAL A 121 -14.92 -4.24 1.15
C VAL A 121 -16.37 -3.88 0.89
N ALA A 122 -16.70 -2.58 0.94
CA ALA A 122 -18.07 -2.14 0.70
C ALA A 122 -18.54 -2.50 -0.72
N PRO A 123 -19.84 -2.77 -0.93
CA PRO A 123 -20.35 -3.11 -2.27
C PRO A 123 -20.04 -2.04 -3.34
N GLY A 124 -20.10 -0.75 -2.97
CA GLY A 124 -19.76 0.37 -3.86
C GLY A 124 -18.27 0.50 -4.18
N ASP A 125 -17.41 -0.08 -3.34
CA ASP A 125 -15.96 -0.09 -3.54
C ASP A 125 -15.49 -1.28 -4.39
N ARG A 126 -16.41 -2.01 -5.03
CA ARG A 126 -16.11 -3.12 -5.95
C ARG A 126 -16.65 -2.81 -7.33
N LEU A 127 -15.86 -2.10 -8.12
CA LEU A 127 -16.24 -1.70 -9.48
C LEU A 127 -15.68 -2.68 -10.50
N LYS A 128 -16.55 -3.25 -11.33
CA LYS A 128 -16.13 -4.11 -12.43
C LYS A 128 -15.73 -3.23 -13.62
N ILE A 129 -14.44 -3.18 -13.93
CA ILE A 129 -13.92 -2.39 -15.06
C ILE A 129 -14.03 -3.18 -16.37
N SER A 130 -13.77 -4.50 -16.31
CA SER A 130 -13.90 -5.37 -17.47
C SER A 130 -14.28 -6.81 -17.07
N ARG A 131 -14.35 -7.72 -18.04
CA ARG A 131 -14.52 -9.16 -17.75
C ARG A 131 -13.38 -9.74 -16.89
N ARG A 132 -12.20 -9.11 -16.86
CA ARG A 132 -10.99 -9.63 -16.19
C ARG A 132 -10.37 -8.68 -15.17
N GLU A 133 -10.93 -7.50 -14.96
CA GLU A 133 -10.36 -6.48 -14.05
C GLU A 133 -11.46 -5.83 -13.21
N TYR A 134 -11.21 -5.74 -11.91
CA TYR A 134 -11.99 -4.97 -10.96
C TYR A 134 -11.14 -3.82 -10.41
N LYS A 135 -11.74 -2.65 -10.22
CA LYS A 135 -11.21 -1.57 -9.40
C LYS A 135 -11.81 -1.74 -8.00
N ILE A 136 -10.94 -1.94 -7.01
CA ILE A 136 -11.35 -2.26 -5.65
C ILE A 136 -10.82 -1.16 -4.72
N GLY A 137 -11.75 -0.47 -4.06
CA GLY A 137 -11.48 0.51 -3.02
C GLY A 137 -11.33 -0.20 -1.69
N ILE A 138 -10.33 0.20 -0.92
CA ILE A 138 -10.04 -0.39 0.39
C ILE A 138 -9.63 0.71 1.33
N VAL A 139 -10.33 0.78 2.45
CA VAL A 139 -10.09 1.78 3.49
C VAL A 139 -9.13 1.21 4.51
N VAL A 140 -8.03 1.92 4.72
CA VAL A 140 -6.97 1.53 5.63
C VAL A 140 -6.54 2.69 6.51
N ASN A 141 -6.07 2.37 7.70
CA ASN A 141 -5.40 3.32 8.57
C ASN A 141 -3.89 3.17 8.40
N VAL A 142 -3.19 4.27 8.10
CA VAL A 142 -1.73 4.29 7.92
C VAL A 142 -1.08 5.11 9.03
N LEU A 143 -0.09 4.54 9.73
CA LEU A 143 0.64 5.16 10.84
C LEU A 143 1.72 6.13 10.32
N THR A 144 1.32 7.32 9.87
CA THR A 144 2.19 8.28 9.17
C THR A 144 3.35 8.79 10.02
N ASP A 145 3.14 9.02 11.31
CA ASP A 145 4.22 9.54 12.17
C ASP A 145 5.29 8.48 12.41
N GLN A 146 4.88 7.22 12.54
CA GLN A 146 5.82 6.11 12.69
C GLN A 146 6.56 5.82 11.39
N LEU A 147 5.90 5.97 10.23
CA LEU A 147 6.57 5.89 8.92
C LEU A 147 7.60 7.00 8.77
N ARG A 148 7.25 8.25 9.10
CA ARG A 148 8.21 9.36 9.06
C ARG A 148 9.44 9.05 9.92
N LYS A 149 9.24 8.65 11.18
CA LYS A 149 10.33 8.28 12.10
C LYS A 149 11.22 7.15 11.54
N LEU A 150 10.63 6.15 10.88
CA LEU A 150 11.40 5.11 10.19
C LEU A 150 12.26 5.71 9.08
N LEU A 151 11.66 6.50 8.18
CA LEU A 151 12.38 7.08 7.05
C LEU A 151 13.50 8.05 7.50
N GLU A 152 13.28 8.79 8.58
CA GLU A 152 14.30 9.64 9.21
C GLU A 152 15.45 8.79 9.78
N LYS A 153 15.13 7.72 10.50
CA LYS A 153 16.12 6.80 11.09
C LYS A 153 16.99 6.13 10.02
N GLU A 154 16.39 5.74 8.89
CA GLU A 154 17.09 5.13 7.75
C GLU A 154 17.83 6.18 6.89
N GLY A 155 17.77 7.47 7.25
CA GLY A 155 18.42 8.55 6.53
C GLY A 155 17.83 8.83 5.14
N ILE A 156 16.59 8.40 4.90
CA ILE A 156 15.87 8.59 3.63
C ILE A 156 15.26 9.99 3.57
N ILE A 157 14.81 10.54 4.70
CA ILE A 157 14.35 11.91 4.79
C ILE A 157 15.06 12.63 5.93
N LYS A 158 15.15 13.96 5.84
CA LYS A 158 15.74 14.77 6.91
C LYS A 158 14.81 14.80 8.11
N SER A 159 15.40 14.80 9.31
CA SER A 159 14.62 15.04 10.53
C SER A 159 14.12 16.47 10.56
N LEU A 160 12.93 16.66 11.15
CA LEU A 160 12.36 17.99 11.36
C LEU A 160 13.24 18.89 12.25
N ASP A 161 14.09 18.29 13.09
CA ASP A 161 14.97 19.00 14.03
C ASP A 161 16.33 19.40 13.42
N SER A 162 16.64 18.97 12.19
CA SER A 162 17.95 19.22 11.55
C SER A 162 18.18 20.66 11.05
N GLY A 163 17.24 21.57 11.31
CA GLY A 163 17.26 22.95 10.81
C GLY A 163 17.26 24.05 11.88
N PHE A 164 17.48 23.70 13.17
CA PHE A 164 17.61 24.65 14.27
C PHE A 164 19.04 24.72 14.81
#